data_AF-A0A8J6W2W8-F1
#
_entry.id   AF-A0A8J6W2W8-F1
#
_cell.length_a   1.000
_cell.length_b   1.000
_cell.length_c   1.000
_cell.angle_alpha   90.00
_cell.angle_beta   90.00
_cell.angle_gamma   90.00
#
_symmetry.space_group_name_H-M   'P 1'
#
loop_
_entity.id
_entity.type
_entity.pdbx_description
1 polymer ?
#
loop_
_entity_poly.entity_id
_entity_poly.type
_entity_poly.pdbx_seq_one_letter_code
_entity_poly.pdbx_strand_id
1 'polypeptide(L)'
;MAIIALKAWYLQQYEPIRELEKRPHDLRLSKNSLLKSGLRADFLEDSEEVKRSAWFQRYLEGETIEFYIEGSGGYAISNIDLISHEIYFTKQEVMAHLEPTIFLCYQTEYNQSSDVLRDALQDLIEKLNRRSRLPLSLEESHRLTEGPVRLSSTLMRKIRQSLLFVADSTPITKISAEPPQLIPSPKVCVEVGYALQSKRTEQILLAQMDRSDLPGQFPFDLPSQNRLVFKDAKDLSKALPSLVETQLQRFSLLS
;
A
#
# COMPACT_ATOMS: atom_id res chain seq x y z
N MET A 1 -4.75 -1.53 -41.25
CA MET A 1 -5.08 -2.20 -39.97
C MET A 1 -5.49 -1.13 -38.97
N ALA A 2 -6.60 -1.33 -38.24
CA ALA A 2 -7.00 -0.39 -37.20
C ALA A 2 -5.98 -0.39 -36.06
N ILE A 3 -5.42 0.78 -35.73
CA ILE A 3 -4.54 0.94 -34.57
C ILE A 3 -5.43 0.87 -33.33
N ILE A 4 -5.19 -0.11 -32.47
CA ILE A 4 -5.81 -0.17 -31.14
C ILE A 4 -4.92 0.65 -30.22
N ALA A 5 -5.44 1.78 -29.76
CA ALA A 5 -4.76 2.67 -28.81
C ALA A 5 -5.02 2.20 -27.37
N LEU A 6 -3.96 2.03 -26.59
CA LEU A 6 -4.01 1.91 -25.14
C LEU A 6 -3.90 3.31 -24.54
N LYS A 7 -4.71 3.59 -23.51
CA LYS A 7 -4.57 4.83 -22.74
C LYS A 7 -3.48 4.69 -21.70
N ALA A 8 -2.73 5.76 -21.46
CA ALA A 8 -1.74 5.83 -20.42
C ALA A 8 -1.90 7.12 -19.61
N TRP A 9 -1.74 6.99 -18.30
CA TRP A 9 -1.98 8.03 -17.30
C TRP A 9 -0.71 8.25 -16.49
N TYR A 10 -0.18 9.47 -16.53
CA TYR A 10 1.02 9.91 -15.82
C TYR A 10 0.80 9.96 -14.30
N LEU A 11 1.61 9.25 -13.53
CA LEU A 11 1.50 9.15 -12.09
C LEU A 11 2.42 10.16 -11.40
N GLN A 12 1.95 11.41 -11.24
CA GLN A 12 2.69 12.41 -10.48
C GLN A 12 2.70 12.12 -8.97
N GLN A 13 1.59 11.61 -8.45
CA GLN A 13 1.36 11.27 -7.05
C GLN A 13 0.49 10.03 -6.98
N TYR A 14 0.45 9.37 -5.83
CA TYR A 14 -0.38 8.18 -5.65
C TYR A 14 -1.85 8.48 -5.96
N GLU A 15 -2.45 7.69 -6.83
CA GLU A 15 -3.88 7.74 -7.10
C GLU A 15 -4.36 6.32 -7.43
N PRO A 16 -5.45 5.84 -6.82
CA PRO A 16 -6.03 4.55 -7.15
C PRO A 16 -6.45 4.50 -8.62
N ILE A 17 -6.30 3.34 -9.27
CA ILE A 17 -6.70 3.14 -10.68
C ILE A 17 -8.13 3.64 -10.95
N ARG A 18 -9.07 3.43 -10.01
CA ARG A 18 -10.47 3.86 -10.15
C ARG A 18 -10.65 5.37 -10.22
N GLU A 19 -9.80 6.14 -9.55
CA GLU A 19 -9.82 7.61 -9.63
C GLU A 19 -9.04 8.07 -10.87
N LEU A 20 -7.92 7.40 -11.16
CA LEU A 20 -7.09 7.65 -12.32
C LEU A 20 -7.90 7.55 -13.64
N GLU A 21 -8.70 6.50 -13.81
CA GLU A 21 -9.46 6.26 -15.04
C GLU A 21 -10.59 7.28 -15.27
N LYS A 22 -10.93 8.11 -14.27
CA LYS A 22 -11.91 9.21 -14.42
C LYS A 22 -11.33 10.44 -15.11
N ARG A 23 -10.00 10.62 -15.08
CA ARG A 23 -9.33 11.77 -15.69
C ARG A 23 -8.96 11.46 -17.14
N PRO A 24 -8.79 12.50 -18.00
CA PRO A 24 -8.26 12.29 -19.34
C PRO A 24 -6.87 11.64 -19.27
N HIS A 25 -6.61 10.74 -20.22
CA HIS A 25 -5.30 10.12 -20.37
C HIS A 25 -4.30 11.16 -20.87
N ASP A 26 -3.02 10.98 -20.53
CA ASP A 26 -1.95 11.89 -20.93
C ASP A 26 -1.25 11.45 -22.22
N LEU A 27 -1.37 10.16 -22.56
CA LEU A 27 -0.69 9.56 -23.70
C LEU A 27 -1.50 8.38 -24.24
N ARG A 28 -1.42 8.14 -25.55
CA ARG A 28 -1.94 6.93 -26.19
C ARG A 28 -0.81 6.17 -26.83
N LEU A 29 -0.85 4.86 -26.65
CA LEU A 29 0.18 3.94 -27.10
C LEU A 29 -0.39 2.92 -28.08
N SER A 30 0.37 2.59 -29.12
CA SER A 30 0.02 1.49 -30.02
C SER A 30 0.09 0.14 -29.29
N LYS A 31 -1.05 -0.54 -29.11
CA LYS A 31 -1.14 -1.85 -28.45
C LYS A 31 -0.24 -2.91 -29.09
N ASN A 32 -0.04 -2.83 -30.40
CA ASN A 32 0.74 -3.81 -31.16
C ASN A 32 2.23 -3.74 -30.83
N SER A 33 2.70 -2.61 -30.30
CA SER A 33 4.12 -2.35 -30.05
C SER A 33 4.52 -2.80 -28.63
N LEU A 34 3.83 -2.36 -27.58
CA LEU A 34 4.26 -2.46 -26.16
C LEU A 34 4.78 -3.85 -25.71
N LEU A 35 4.08 -4.93 -26.04
CA LEU A 35 4.42 -6.28 -25.55
C LEU A 35 5.20 -7.14 -26.55
N LYS A 36 5.15 -6.82 -27.85
CA LYS A 36 5.86 -7.59 -28.89
C LYS A 36 7.32 -7.16 -29.06
N SER A 37 7.64 -5.92 -28.69
CA SER A 37 8.94 -5.28 -28.96
C SER A 37 9.85 -5.17 -27.72
N GLY A 38 9.46 -5.77 -26.59
CA GLY A 38 10.25 -5.69 -25.35
C GLY A 38 10.10 -4.36 -24.62
N LEU A 39 8.87 -3.99 -24.27
CA LEU A 39 8.53 -2.77 -23.52
C LEU A 39 8.76 -1.45 -24.27
N ARG A 40 8.91 -1.51 -25.59
CA ARG A 40 8.88 -0.34 -26.47
C ARG A 40 7.46 -0.16 -27.02
N ALA A 41 6.96 1.06 -27.03
CA ALA A 41 5.70 1.40 -27.69
C ALA A 41 5.87 2.60 -28.61
N ASP A 42 5.00 2.68 -29.62
CA ASP A 42 4.88 3.89 -30.42
C ASP A 42 3.79 4.76 -29.79
N PHE A 43 4.09 6.01 -29.46
CA PHE A 43 3.08 6.96 -28.97
C PHE A 43 2.35 7.62 -30.13
N LEU A 44 1.08 7.98 -29.92
CA LEU A 44 0.17 8.39 -31.00
C LEU A 44 -0.09 9.90 -31.04
N GLU A 45 0.37 10.63 -30.02
CA GLU A 45 0.30 12.08 -29.90
C GLU A 45 1.30 12.77 -30.83
N ASP A 46 1.04 14.04 -31.14
CA ASP A 46 1.99 14.87 -31.88
C ASP A 46 3.23 15.17 -31.02
N SER A 47 4.42 15.13 -31.61
CA SER A 47 5.67 15.35 -30.87
C SER A 47 5.75 16.74 -30.21
N GLU A 48 5.10 17.77 -30.76
CA GLU A 48 5.02 19.09 -30.12
C GLU A 48 3.99 19.14 -28.98
N GLU A 49 2.98 18.26 -28.98
CA GLU A 49 2.09 18.08 -27.84
C GLU A 49 2.83 17.38 -26.70
N VAL A 50 3.57 16.30 -27.00
CA VAL A 50 4.41 15.59 -26.04
C VAL A 50 5.42 16.52 -25.41
N LYS A 51 6.13 17.34 -26.20
CA LYS A 51 7.09 18.33 -25.69
C LYS A 51 6.47 19.31 -24.71
N ARG A 52 5.21 19.69 -24.88
CA ARG A 52 4.52 20.65 -24.00
C ARG A 52 3.95 20.01 -22.74
N SER A 53 3.90 18.70 -22.66
CA SER A 53 3.35 17.99 -21.50
C SER A 53 4.22 18.17 -20.25
N ALA A 54 3.58 18.26 -19.08
CA ALA A 54 4.28 18.42 -17.81
C ALA A 54 5.18 17.21 -17.50
N TRP A 55 4.75 15.99 -17.83
CA TRP A 55 5.54 14.78 -17.59
C TRP A 55 6.82 14.75 -18.44
N PHE A 56 6.78 15.27 -19.67
CA PHE A 56 7.97 15.30 -20.53
C PHE A 56 8.97 16.37 -20.07
N GLN A 57 8.50 17.52 -19.60
CA GLN A 57 9.38 18.53 -19.01
C GLN A 57 10.13 17.97 -17.79
N ARG A 58 9.44 17.26 -16.89
CA ARG A 58 10.06 16.59 -15.74
C ARG A 58 11.00 15.45 -16.17
N TYR A 59 10.68 14.73 -17.24
CA TYR A 59 11.59 13.76 -17.84
C TYR A 59 12.92 14.40 -18.25
N LEU A 60 12.87 15.58 -18.90
CA LEU A 60 14.08 16.32 -19.29
C LEU A 60 14.89 16.82 -18.08
N GLU A 61 14.23 17.08 -16.95
CA GLU A 61 14.87 17.43 -15.67
C GLU A 61 15.52 16.22 -14.98
N GLY A 62 15.39 15.01 -15.56
CA GLY A 62 15.98 13.78 -15.05
C GLY A 62 15.11 13.05 -14.01
N GLU A 63 13.84 13.44 -13.87
CA GLU A 63 12.91 12.77 -12.96
C GLU A 63 12.48 11.40 -13.50
N THR A 64 12.17 10.47 -12.58
CA THR A 64 11.55 9.20 -12.94
C THR A 64 10.07 9.44 -13.24
N ILE A 65 9.68 9.20 -14.49
CA ILE A 65 8.29 9.39 -14.94
C ILE A 65 7.59 8.05 -15.01
N GLU A 66 6.56 7.90 -14.18
CA GLU A 66 5.75 6.68 -14.11
C GLU A 66 4.40 6.87 -14.79
N PHE A 67 3.92 5.81 -15.45
CA PHE A 67 2.62 5.73 -16.09
C PHE A 67 1.91 4.45 -15.64
N TYR A 68 0.59 4.56 -15.44
CA TYR A 68 -0.29 3.40 -15.53
C TYR A 68 -0.77 3.27 -16.97
N ILE A 69 -0.57 2.10 -17.57
CA ILE A 69 -1.04 1.76 -18.91
C ILE A 69 -2.26 0.84 -18.78
N GLU A 70 -3.34 1.21 -19.47
CA GLU A 70 -4.64 0.52 -19.45
C GLU A 70 -4.49 -1.00 -19.58
N GLY A 71 -4.91 -1.73 -18.53
CA GLY A 71 -4.87 -3.19 -18.49
C GLY A 71 -3.48 -3.84 -18.47
N SER A 72 -2.39 -3.06 -18.52
CA SER A 72 -1.01 -3.56 -18.57
C SER A 72 -0.23 -3.32 -17.28
N GLY A 73 -0.63 -2.32 -16.49
CA GLY A 73 -0.05 -2.01 -15.18
C GLY A 73 0.89 -0.82 -15.19
N GLY A 74 1.83 -0.80 -14.25
CA GLY A 74 2.76 0.31 -14.03
C GLY A 74 4.06 0.21 -14.82
N TYR A 75 4.50 1.34 -15.34
CA TYR A 75 5.72 1.46 -16.15
C TYR A 75 6.42 2.78 -15.88
N ALA A 76 7.75 2.77 -15.82
CA ALA A 76 8.54 4.00 -15.86
C ALA A 76 9.11 4.21 -17.26
N ILE A 77 9.20 5.46 -17.71
CA ILE A 77 9.89 5.81 -18.95
C ILE A 77 11.39 5.60 -18.75
N SER A 78 11.98 4.80 -19.62
CA SER A 78 13.42 4.57 -19.69
C SER A 78 14.07 5.45 -20.76
N ASN A 79 13.41 5.63 -21.90
CA ASN A 79 13.86 6.53 -22.95
C ASN A 79 12.68 6.95 -23.84
N ILE A 80 12.83 8.05 -24.57
CA ILE A 80 11.87 8.51 -25.57
C ILE A 80 12.60 9.09 -26.77
N ASP A 81 12.17 8.70 -27.97
CA ASP A 81 12.62 9.25 -29.25
C ASP A 81 11.44 9.89 -29.97
N LEU A 82 11.45 11.23 -29.99
CA LEU A 82 10.40 12.03 -30.63
C LEU A 82 10.45 12.00 -32.15
N ILE A 83 11.57 11.60 -32.76
CA ILE A 83 11.71 11.54 -34.22
C ILE A 83 11.05 10.28 -34.74
N SER A 84 11.29 9.15 -34.09
CA SER A 84 10.70 7.85 -34.44
C SER A 84 9.33 7.60 -33.82
N HIS A 85 8.87 8.50 -32.93
CA HIS A 85 7.63 8.36 -32.14
C HIS A 85 7.66 7.15 -31.20
N GLU A 86 8.84 6.82 -30.68
CA GLU A 86 9.06 5.64 -29.84
C GLU A 86 9.25 6.03 -28.38
N ILE A 87 8.71 5.22 -27.49
CA ILE A 87 8.93 5.31 -26.05
C ILE A 87 9.30 3.94 -25.50
N TYR A 88 10.27 3.92 -24.61
CA TYR A 88 10.84 2.73 -24.00
C TYR A 88 10.48 2.73 -22.52
N PHE A 89 9.94 1.62 -22.05
CA PHE A 89 9.50 1.47 -20.67
C PHE A 89 10.29 0.40 -19.92
N THR A 90 10.37 0.58 -18.60
CA THR A 90 10.69 -0.50 -17.67
C THR A 90 9.46 -0.79 -16.84
N LYS A 91 9.09 -2.06 -16.69
CA LYS A 91 7.96 -2.46 -15.84
C LYS A 91 8.26 -2.11 -14.39
N GLN A 92 7.32 -1.42 -13.74
CA GLN A 92 7.45 -1.00 -12.36
C GLN A 92 6.22 -1.41 -11.57
N GLU A 93 6.43 -1.73 -10.30
CA GLU A 93 5.33 -1.90 -9.36
C GLU A 93 4.87 -0.51 -8.89
N VAL A 94 3.92 0.05 -9.62
CA VAL A 94 3.33 1.36 -9.28
C VAL A 94 2.26 1.22 -8.20
N MET A 95 2.14 2.25 -7.37
CA MET A 95 1.20 2.24 -6.22
C MET A 95 -0.28 2.33 -6.63
N ALA A 96 -0.59 2.59 -7.90
CA ALA A 96 -1.97 2.79 -8.37
C ALA A 96 -2.91 1.58 -8.11
N HIS A 97 -2.34 0.38 -7.94
CA HIS A 97 -3.11 -0.82 -7.61
C HIS A 97 -3.59 -0.87 -6.14
N LEU A 98 -3.05 0.02 -5.29
CA LEU A 98 -3.45 0.15 -3.90
C LEU A 98 -4.72 0.99 -3.78
N GLU A 99 -5.59 0.58 -2.87
CA GLU A 99 -6.80 1.29 -2.47
C GLU A 99 -6.50 2.15 -1.24
N PRO A 100 -7.19 3.30 -1.05
CA PRO A 100 -6.93 4.24 0.05
C PRO A 100 -7.50 3.70 1.37
N THR A 101 -7.01 2.53 1.79
CA THR A 101 -7.49 1.82 2.97
C THR A 101 -6.35 1.53 3.93
N ILE A 102 -6.64 1.64 5.22
CA ILE A 102 -5.82 1.06 6.29
C ILE A 102 -6.49 -0.25 6.68
N PHE A 103 -5.73 -1.35 6.65
CA PHE A 103 -6.24 -2.66 6.98
C PHE A 103 -5.82 -3.07 8.39
N LEU A 104 -6.79 -3.32 9.27
CA LEU A 104 -6.57 -3.80 10.63
C LEU A 104 -6.75 -5.32 10.74
N CYS A 105 -5.64 -5.99 11.01
CA CYS A 105 -5.58 -7.38 11.40
C CYS A 105 -5.68 -7.50 12.93
N TYR A 106 -6.91 -7.68 13.43
CA TYR A 106 -7.19 -7.77 14.86
C TYR A 106 -7.01 -9.19 15.40
N GLN A 107 -7.09 -9.36 16.71
CA GLN A 107 -7.20 -10.66 17.40
C GLN A 107 -8.45 -10.73 18.30
N THR A 108 -8.87 -11.94 18.65
CA THR A 108 -10.08 -12.21 19.47
C THR A 108 -9.74 -12.71 20.87
N GLU A 109 -8.51 -13.15 21.07
CA GLU A 109 -8.02 -13.80 22.28
C GLU A 109 -7.73 -12.77 23.38
N TYR A 110 -7.42 -11.54 23.00
CA TYR A 110 -7.26 -10.39 23.89
C TYR A 110 -7.92 -9.14 23.29
N ASN A 111 -9.25 -9.10 23.32
CA ASN A 111 -10.08 -8.08 22.65
C ASN A 111 -9.73 -6.64 23.06
N GLN A 112 -9.33 -6.41 24.31
CA GLN A 112 -8.99 -5.07 24.81
C GLN A 112 -7.94 -4.37 23.94
N SER A 113 -6.94 -5.10 23.43
CA SER A 113 -5.93 -4.53 22.54
C SER A 113 -6.51 -4.16 21.18
N SER A 114 -7.24 -5.10 20.56
CA SER A 114 -7.89 -4.91 19.27
C SER A 114 -8.87 -3.74 19.27
N ASP A 115 -9.66 -3.59 20.34
CA ASP A 115 -10.67 -2.55 20.48
C ASP A 115 -10.00 -1.17 20.61
N VAL A 116 -8.99 -1.05 21.47
CA VAL A 116 -8.20 0.19 21.61
C VAL A 116 -7.52 0.58 20.30
N LEU A 117 -6.99 -0.39 19.54
CA LEU A 117 -6.40 -0.15 18.21
C LEU A 117 -7.43 0.30 17.19
N ARG A 118 -8.59 -0.36 17.14
CA ARG A 118 -9.68 -0.01 16.23
C ARG A 118 -10.14 1.43 16.45
N ASP A 119 -10.46 1.78 17.70
CA ASP A 119 -10.97 3.11 18.05
C ASP A 119 -9.92 4.19 17.70
N ALA A 120 -8.65 3.95 18.05
CA ALA A 120 -7.57 4.89 17.75
C ALA A 120 -7.33 5.07 16.23
N LEU A 121 -7.45 4.01 15.43
CA LEU A 121 -7.35 4.09 13.97
C LEU A 121 -8.54 4.81 13.35
N GLN A 122 -9.77 4.57 13.83
CA GLN A 122 -10.96 5.27 13.37
C GLN A 122 -10.85 6.78 13.63
N ASP A 123 -10.52 7.17 14.88
CA ASP A 123 -10.31 8.57 15.27
C ASP A 123 -9.20 9.24 14.43
N LEU A 124 -8.12 8.50 14.15
CA LEU A 124 -7.02 9.00 13.34
C LEU A 124 -7.45 9.22 11.89
N ILE A 125 -8.13 8.24 11.28
CA ILE A 125 -8.62 8.34 9.90
C ILE A 125 -9.57 9.53 9.74
N GLU A 126 -10.48 9.75 10.70
CA GLU A 126 -11.35 10.92 10.68
C GLU A 126 -10.57 12.25 10.68
N LYS A 127 -9.50 12.33 11.46
CA LYS A 127 -8.62 13.52 11.49
C LYS A 127 -7.83 13.68 10.20
N LEU A 128 -7.26 12.59 9.68
CA LEU A 128 -6.49 12.61 8.43
C LEU A 128 -7.37 13.01 7.24
N ASN A 129 -8.59 12.50 7.16
CA ASN A 129 -9.53 12.80 6.08
C ASN A 129 -9.90 14.29 5.96
N ARG A 130 -9.74 15.09 7.02
CA ARG A 130 -9.96 16.55 6.94
C ARG A 130 -8.93 17.28 6.08
N ARG A 131 -7.74 16.70 5.89
CA ARG A 131 -6.61 17.28 5.15
C ARG A 131 -6.03 16.35 4.08
N SER A 132 -6.64 15.18 3.89
CA SER A 132 -6.23 14.19 2.91
C SER A 132 -6.87 14.50 1.56
N ARG A 133 -6.08 14.40 0.48
CA ARG A 133 -6.57 14.52 -0.90
C ARG A 133 -7.55 13.41 -1.28
N LEU A 134 -7.39 12.21 -0.71
CA LEU A 134 -8.25 11.07 -0.94
C LEU A 134 -8.83 10.56 0.40
N PRO A 135 -10.12 10.19 0.44
CA PRO A 135 -10.72 9.65 1.66
C PRO A 135 -10.11 8.28 1.99
N LEU A 136 -9.53 8.19 3.19
CA LEU A 136 -9.07 6.96 3.79
C LEU A 136 -10.24 6.23 4.48
N SER A 137 -10.26 4.91 4.38
CA SER A 137 -11.18 4.05 5.15
C SER A 137 -10.44 2.99 5.96
N LEU A 138 -11.09 2.53 7.03
CA LEU A 138 -10.63 1.38 7.81
C LEU A 138 -11.31 0.12 7.28
N GLU A 139 -10.53 -0.90 6.97
CA GLU A 139 -11.03 -2.25 6.73
C GLU A 139 -10.46 -3.22 7.77
N GLU A 140 -11.21 -4.27 8.09
CA GLU A 140 -10.79 -5.24 9.12
C GLU A 140 -10.86 -6.68 8.60
N SER A 141 -10.11 -7.56 9.25
CA SER A 141 -10.14 -9.00 8.96
C SER A 141 -11.51 -9.61 9.22
N HIS A 142 -12.29 -9.90 8.19
CA HIS A 142 -13.56 -10.61 8.36
C HIS A 142 -13.32 -12.10 8.60
N ARG A 143 -13.20 -12.49 9.87
CA ARG A 143 -13.07 -13.90 10.28
C ARG A 143 -14.44 -14.44 10.65
N LEU A 144 -14.81 -15.60 10.09
CA LEU A 144 -16.00 -16.32 10.54
C LEU A 144 -15.85 -16.65 12.02
N THR A 145 -16.92 -16.45 12.78
CA THR A 145 -16.95 -16.69 14.23
C THR A 145 -16.71 -18.17 14.56
N GLU A 146 -17.07 -19.07 13.64
CA GLU A 146 -16.91 -20.51 13.80
C GLU A 146 -16.11 -21.13 12.63
N GLY A 147 -15.12 -21.95 12.99
CA GLY A 147 -14.31 -22.74 12.06
C GLY A 147 -12.95 -22.11 11.69
N PRO A 148 -12.12 -22.84 10.91
CA PRO A 148 -10.84 -22.34 10.44
C PRO A 148 -10.99 -21.07 9.59
N VAL A 149 -10.04 -20.15 9.72
CA VAL A 149 -9.99 -18.95 8.86
C VAL A 149 -9.84 -19.41 7.41
N ARG A 150 -10.81 -19.06 6.57
CA ARG A 150 -10.68 -19.26 5.13
C ARG A 150 -9.66 -18.26 4.60
N LEU A 151 -8.57 -18.77 4.04
CA LEU A 151 -7.61 -17.98 3.27
C LEU A 151 -8.23 -17.62 1.91
N SER A 152 -9.31 -16.82 1.96
CA SER A 152 -10.02 -16.40 0.77
C SER A 152 -9.16 -15.44 -0.04
N SER A 153 -9.32 -15.49 -1.36
CA SER A 153 -8.67 -14.54 -2.26
C SER A 153 -9.05 -13.09 -1.94
N THR A 154 -10.24 -12.85 -1.37
CA THR A 154 -10.72 -11.51 -1.00
C THR A 154 -9.95 -10.91 0.18
N LEU A 155 -9.77 -11.65 1.29
CA LEU A 155 -9.02 -11.15 2.45
C LEU A 155 -7.58 -10.83 2.07
N MET A 156 -6.91 -11.79 1.42
CA MET A 156 -5.52 -11.62 0.97
C MET A 156 -5.39 -10.47 -0.03
N ARG A 157 -6.36 -10.32 -0.94
CA ARG A 157 -6.41 -9.18 -1.85
C ARG A 157 -6.54 -7.85 -1.10
N LYS A 158 -7.41 -7.75 -0.09
CA LYS A 158 -7.57 -6.52 0.73
C LYS A 158 -6.27 -6.15 1.46
N ILE A 159 -5.60 -7.14 2.05
CA ILE A 159 -4.27 -6.94 2.68
C ILE A 159 -3.28 -6.36 1.65
N ARG A 160 -3.14 -7.03 0.50
CA ARG A 160 -2.22 -6.61 -0.57
C ARG A 160 -2.54 -5.21 -1.09
N GLN A 161 -3.82 -4.88 -1.28
CA GLN A 161 -4.25 -3.61 -1.86
C GLN A 161 -4.32 -2.45 -0.86
N SER A 162 -4.33 -2.68 0.45
CA SER A 162 -4.33 -1.57 1.42
C SER A 162 -3.09 -0.67 1.32
N LEU A 163 -3.20 0.60 1.67
CA LEU A 163 -2.04 1.49 1.78
C LEU A 163 -1.13 1.06 2.92
N LEU A 164 -1.75 0.76 4.06
CA LEU A 164 -1.09 0.40 5.31
C LEU A 164 -1.79 -0.81 5.93
N PHE A 165 -1.00 -1.82 6.28
CA PHE A 165 -1.45 -2.97 7.06
C PHE A 165 -1.02 -2.79 8.52
N VAL A 166 -1.98 -2.82 9.44
CA VAL A 166 -1.77 -2.73 10.89
C VAL A 166 -2.21 -4.04 11.51
N ALA A 167 -1.34 -4.70 12.27
CA ALA A 167 -1.68 -5.94 12.98
C ALA A 167 -1.56 -5.78 14.48
N ASP A 168 -2.56 -6.30 15.20
CA ASP A 168 -2.49 -6.49 16.64
C ASP A 168 -1.62 -7.72 16.94
N SER A 169 -0.36 -7.47 17.26
CA SER A 169 0.63 -8.48 17.62
C SER A 169 0.72 -8.72 19.13
N THR A 170 -0.29 -8.31 19.91
CA THR A 170 -0.30 -8.53 21.37
C THR A 170 -0.25 -10.02 21.69
N PRO A 171 0.66 -10.48 22.56
CA PRO A 171 0.76 -11.88 22.95
C PRO A 171 -0.53 -12.41 23.59
N ILE A 172 -0.94 -13.61 23.17
CA ILE A 172 -2.08 -14.32 23.74
C ILE A 172 -1.67 -15.25 24.88
N THR A 173 -0.44 -15.77 24.82
CA THR A 173 0.14 -16.64 25.84
C THR A 173 1.67 -16.65 25.74
N LYS A 174 2.34 -17.49 26.52
CA LYS A 174 3.78 -17.72 26.47
C LYS A 174 4.13 -19.20 26.63
N ILE A 175 5.25 -19.59 26.06
CA ILE A 175 5.93 -20.85 26.34
C ILE A 175 6.86 -20.63 27.52
N SER A 176 6.82 -21.55 28.49
CA SER A 176 7.76 -21.60 29.60
C SER A 176 9.14 -22.06 29.10
N ALA A 177 9.87 -21.14 28.49
CA ALA A 177 11.27 -21.26 28.09
C ALA A 177 12.13 -20.29 28.93
N GLU A 178 13.45 -20.37 28.79
CA GLU A 178 14.39 -19.43 29.40
C GLU A 178 15.17 -18.69 28.29
N PRO A 179 14.82 -17.43 27.96
CA PRO A 179 13.73 -16.61 28.52
C PRO A 179 12.33 -17.03 28.01
N PRO A 180 11.24 -16.66 28.71
CA PRO A 180 9.88 -16.99 28.28
C PRO A 180 9.60 -16.46 26.87
N GLN A 181 9.03 -17.30 26.01
CA GLN A 181 8.75 -16.95 24.62
C GLN A 181 7.28 -16.62 24.45
N LEU A 182 6.97 -15.42 23.95
CA LEU A 182 5.61 -14.96 23.72
C LEU A 182 5.01 -15.64 22.50
N ILE A 183 3.71 -15.94 22.56
CA ILE A 183 2.95 -16.49 21.44
C ILE A 183 1.88 -15.47 21.04
N PRO A 184 1.98 -14.84 19.86
CA PRO A 184 0.91 -14.06 19.25
C PRO A 184 -0.21 -14.95 18.69
N SER A 185 -1.35 -14.35 18.32
CA SER A 185 -2.45 -15.11 17.70
C SER A 185 -2.00 -15.77 16.38
N PRO A 186 -2.20 -17.10 16.21
CA PRO A 186 -1.87 -17.77 14.96
C PRO A 186 -2.60 -17.19 13.74
N LYS A 187 -3.83 -16.69 13.94
CA LYS A 187 -4.62 -16.07 12.87
C LYS A 187 -3.96 -14.78 12.38
N VAL A 188 -3.50 -13.95 13.33
CA VAL A 188 -2.73 -12.74 13.02
C VAL A 188 -1.42 -13.10 12.34
N CYS A 189 -0.68 -14.11 12.82
CA CYS A 189 0.59 -14.52 12.21
C CYS A 189 0.47 -14.91 10.75
N VAL A 190 -0.61 -15.60 10.35
CA VAL A 190 -0.83 -15.97 8.95
C VAL A 190 -1.02 -14.73 8.07
N GLU A 191 -1.81 -13.76 8.54
CA GLU A 191 -2.06 -12.51 7.81
C GLU A 191 -0.83 -11.61 7.77
N VAL A 192 -0.08 -11.52 8.88
CA VAL A 192 1.22 -10.82 8.96
C VAL A 192 2.23 -11.45 8.01
N GLY A 193 2.33 -12.78 7.97
CA GLY A 193 3.22 -13.49 7.04
C GLY A 193 2.89 -13.20 5.58
N TYR A 194 1.59 -13.15 5.24
CA TYR A 194 1.15 -12.75 3.91
C TYR A 194 1.46 -11.27 3.62
N ALA A 195 1.25 -10.37 4.58
CA ALA A 195 1.57 -8.95 4.43
C ALA A 195 3.08 -8.75 4.19
N LEU A 196 3.95 -9.41 4.95
CA LEU A 196 5.40 -9.37 4.78
C LEU A 196 5.86 -9.87 3.40
N GLN A 197 5.14 -10.81 2.81
CA GLN A 197 5.43 -11.34 1.47
C GLN A 197 4.93 -10.43 0.34
N SER A 198 3.81 -9.72 0.56
CA SER A 198 3.07 -9.03 -0.51
C SER A 198 3.12 -7.52 -0.45
N LYS A 199 3.66 -6.93 0.62
CA LYS A 199 3.78 -5.48 0.81
C LYS A 199 5.22 -5.09 1.08
N ARG A 200 5.53 -3.81 0.85
CA ARG A 200 6.80 -3.25 1.30
C ARG A 200 6.81 -3.14 2.81
N THR A 201 8.00 -3.22 3.41
CA THR A 201 8.15 -3.18 4.85
C THR A 201 7.50 -1.92 5.43
N GLU A 202 7.74 -0.74 4.88
CA GLU A 202 7.16 0.53 5.36
C GLU A 202 5.62 0.60 5.37
N GLN A 203 4.93 -0.33 4.70
CA GLN A 203 3.47 -0.44 4.68
C GLN A 203 2.92 -1.43 5.72
N ILE A 204 3.74 -1.82 6.70
CA ILE A 204 3.39 -2.81 7.73
C ILE A 204 3.67 -2.20 9.11
N LEU A 205 2.67 -2.18 9.96
CA LEU A 205 2.77 -1.78 11.35
C LEU A 205 2.31 -2.91 12.27
N LEU A 206 3.19 -3.38 13.14
CA LEU A 206 2.84 -4.30 14.22
C LEU A 206 2.63 -3.49 15.50
N ALA A 207 1.39 -3.45 15.96
CA ALA A 207 1.02 -2.80 17.20
C ALA A 207 0.85 -3.86 18.30
N GLN A 208 1.48 -3.62 19.44
CA GLN A 208 1.52 -4.55 20.56
C GLN A 208 1.16 -3.81 21.84
N MET A 209 0.06 -4.21 22.47
CA MET A 209 -0.22 -3.78 23.83
C MET A 209 0.76 -4.46 24.79
N ASP A 210 1.40 -3.68 25.65
CA ASP A 210 2.29 -4.19 26.69
C ASP A 210 1.47 -4.94 27.76
N ARG A 211 1.78 -6.22 27.94
CA ARG A 211 1.11 -7.11 28.87
C ARG A 211 2.04 -7.44 30.02
N SER A 212 1.96 -6.66 31.10
CA SER A 212 2.79 -6.86 32.30
C SER A 212 2.61 -8.26 32.93
N ASP A 213 1.47 -8.90 32.70
CA ASP A 213 1.16 -10.27 33.13
C ASP A 213 1.84 -11.35 32.25
N LEU A 214 2.27 -11.00 31.04
CA LEU A 214 2.97 -11.87 30.09
C LEU A 214 4.35 -11.29 29.70
N PRO A 215 5.34 -11.29 30.61
CA PRO A 215 6.71 -10.94 30.25
C PRO A 215 7.32 -12.05 29.38
N GLY A 216 8.13 -11.64 28.40
CA GLY A 216 8.86 -12.57 27.54
C GLY A 216 9.43 -11.90 26.29
N GLN A 217 10.03 -12.71 25.43
CA GLN A 217 10.55 -12.30 24.13
C GLN A 217 9.55 -12.61 23.02
N PHE A 218 9.33 -11.63 22.15
CA PHE A 218 8.50 -11.81 20.96
C PHE A 218 9.18 -12.78 19.97
N PRO A 219 8.44 -13.65 19.26
CA PRO A 219 9.05 -14.77 18.55
C PRO A 219 9.74 -14.39 17.24
N PHE A 220 9.65 -13.14 16.79
CA PHE A 220 10.31 -12.62 15.60
C PHE A 220 10.52 -11.12 15.70
N ASP A 221 11.38 -10.57 14.85
CA ASP A 221 11.68 -9.13 14.84
C ASP A 221 11.26 -8.44 13.53
N LEU A 222 10.95 -7.14 13.63
CA LEU A 222 10.80 -6.22 12.49
C LEU A 222 11.59 -4.94 12.79
N PRO A 223 11.96 -4.15 11.77
CA PRO A 223 12.56 -2.84 11.98
C PRO A 223 11.77 -2.02 13.00
N SER A 224 12.47 -1.28 13.87
CA SER A 224 11.84 -0.55 14.97
C SER A 224 10.74 0.42 14.51
N GLN A 225 10.90 1.04 13.35
CA GLN A 225 9.92 1.93 12.72
C GLN A 225 8.61 1.22 12.26
N ASN A 226 8.55 -0.11 12.37
CA ASN A 226 7.41 -0.93 12.02
C ASN A 226 6.76 -1.57 13.24
N ARG A 227 7.25 -1.26 14.45
CA ARG A 227 6.71 -1.78 15.70
C ARG A 227 6.26 -0.63 16.58
N LEU A 228 5.05 -0.75 17.10
CA LEU A 228 4.48 0.17 18.08
C LEU A 228 4.09 -0.61 19.33
N VAL A 229 4.85 -0.44 20.41
CA VAL A 229 4.48 -0.96 21.72
C VAL A 229 3.77 0.14 22.49
N PHE A 230 2.61 -0.16 23.07
CA PHE A 230 1.79 0.81 23.80
C PHE A 230 1.19 0.20 25.06
N LYS A 231 1.00 0.98 26.12
CA LYS A 231 0.44 0.47 27.39
C LYS A 231 -1.08 0.56 27.46
N ASP A 232 -1.63 1.66 26.95
CA ASP A 232 -3.04 1.98 27.01
C ASP A 232 -3.46 2.90 25.85
N ALA A 233 -4.74 3.26 25.80
CA ALA A 233 -5.28 4.13 24.75
C ALA A 233 -4.66 5.54 24.75
N LYS A 234 -4.21 6.06 25.90
CA LYS A 234 -3.60 7.39 26.00
C LYS A 234 -2.18 7.38 25.43
N ASP A 235 -1.46 6.29 25.63
CA ASP A 235 -0.15 6.07 25.04
C ASP A 235 -0.25 5.89 23.52
N LEU A 236 -1.17 5.03 23.08
CA LEU A 236 -1.42 4.79 21.67
C LEU A 236 -1.82 6.06 20.90
N SER A 237 -2.73 6.86 21.46
CA SER A 237 -3.19 8.11 20.81
C SER A 237 -2.12 9.17 20.64
N LYS A 238 -1.00 9.08 21.37
CA LYS A 238 0.17 9.96 21.21
C LYS A 238 1.12 9.46 20.13
N ALA A 239 1.38 8.16 20.09
CA ALA A 239 2.42 7.58 19.23
C ALA A 239 1.91 7.17 17.83
N LEU A 240 0.66 6.69 17.74
CA LEU A 240 0.08 6.20 16.50
C LEU A 240 0.02 7.25 15.38
N PRO A 241 -0.42 8.51 15.61
CA PRO A 241 -0.59 9.49 14.54
C PRO A 241 0.71 9.78 13.78
N SER A 242 1.80 10.08 14.49
CA SER A 242 3.10 10.38 13.87
C SER A 242 3.63 9.21 13.04
N LEU A 243 3.40 7.98 13.51
CA LEU A 243 3.90 6.79 12.85
C LEU A 243 3.13 6.50 11.55
N VAL A 244 1.79 6.55 11.62
CA VAL A 244 0.92 6.36 10.45
C VAL A 244 1.14 7.47 9.43
N GLU A 245 1.28 8.74 9.86
CA GLU A 245 1.59 9.85 8.95
C GLU A 245 2.93 9.67 8.24
N THR A 246 3.96 9.20 8.95
CA THR A 246 5.26 8.89 8.36
C THR A 246 5.15 7.77 7.32
N GLN A 247 4.42 6.69 7.63
CA GLN A 247 4.23 5.57 6.71
C GLN A 247 3.37 5.95 5.49
N LEU A 248 2.44 6.90 5.65
CA LEU A 248 1.61 7.40 4.56
C LEU A 248 2.26 8.52 3.74
N GLN A 249 3.36 9.10 4.20
CA GLN A 249 4.03 10.24 3.56
C GLN A 249 4.35 9.98 2.08
N ARG A 250 4.75 8.74 1.75
CA ARG A 250 5.10 8.32 0.39
C ARG A 250 3.95 8.45 -0.61
N PHE A 251 2.71 8.41 -0.13
CA PHE A 251 1.52 8.52 -0.98
C PHE A 251 1.11 9.98 -1.25
N SER A 252 1.80 10.96 -0.65
CA SER A 252 1.51 12.39 -0.82
C SER A 252 0.01 12.69 -0.67
N LEU A 253 -0.59 12.10 0.37
CA LEU A 253 -2.02 12.22 0.64
C LEU A 253 -2.34 13.46 1.47
N LEU A 254 -1.45 13.82 2.38
CA LEU A 254 -1.66 14.88 3.36
C LEU A 254 -1.08 16.20 2.85
N SER A 255 -1.82 17.28 3.10
CA SER A 255 -1.40 18.67 2.87
C SER A 255 -0.94 19.35 4.14
#